data_AF-A0A966IMJ9-F1
#
_entry.id   AF-A0A966IMJ9-F1
#
_cell.length_a   1.000
_cell.length_b   1.000
_cell.length_c   1.000
_cell.angle_alpha   90.00
_cell.angle_beta   90.00
_cell.angle_gamma   90.00
#
_symmetry.space_group_name_H-M   'P 1'
#
loop_
_entity.id
_entity.type
_entity.pdbx_description
1 polymer ?
#
loop_
_entity_poly.entity_id
_entity_poly.type
_entity_poly.pdbx_seq_one_letter_code
_entity_poly.pdbx_strand_id
1 'polypeptide(L)' 'MKPWKIIQKLESDNSRLFKESVIEENINDLEFQEGLSMCLDALVTFGVKQVPKSDKNG' A
#
# COMPACT_ATOMS: atom_id res chain seq x y z
N MET A 1 -8.93 -6.26 -5.10
CA MET A 1 -7.74 -6.47 -5.96
C MET A 1 -6.60 -6.90 -5.03
N LYS A 2 -5.57 -7.63 -5.47
CA LYS A 2 -4.47 -7.91 -4.54
C LYS A 2 -3.79 -6.60 -4.07
N PRO A 3 -3.46 -6.43 -2.77
CA PRO A 3 -2.98 -5.16 -2.23
C PRO A 3 -1.81 -4.54 -3.00
N TRP A 4 -0.83 -5.34 -3.41
CA TRP A 4 0.33 -4.86 -4.16
C TRP A 4 -0.03 -4.27 -5.53
N LYS A 5 -1.09 -4.77 -6.18
CA LYS A 5 -1.58 -4.20 -7.45
C LYS A 5 -2.27 -2.85 -7.24
N ILE A 6 -2.90 -2.64 -6.09
CA ILE A 6 -3.48 -1.34 -5.72
C ILE A 6 -2.35 -0.32 -5.54
N ILE A 7 -1.28 -0.70 -4.84
CA ILE A 7 -0.10 0.17 -4.67
C ILE A 7 0.52 0.51 -6.04
N GLN A 8 0.68 -0.46 -6.93
CA GLN A 8 1.16 -0.22 -8.30
C GLN A 8 0.24 0.74 -9.08
N LYS A 9 -1.09 0.60 -8.95
CA LYS A 9 -2.05 1.52 -9.57
C LYS A 9 -1.89 2.94 -9.00
N LEU A 10 -1.74 3.09 -7.69
CA LEU A 10 -1.50 4.38 -7.04
C LEU A 10 -0.16 5.01 -7.44
N GLU A 11 0.87 4.22 -7.71
CA GLU A 11 2.18 4.71 -8.18
C GLU A 11 2.14 5.20 -9.64
N SER A 12 1.23 4.65 -10.46
CA SER A 12 1.19 4.94 -11.90
C SER A 12 0.76 6.37 -12.29
N ASP A 13 0.17 7.13 -11.36
CA ASP A 13 -0.29 8.50 -11.61
C ASP A 13 -0.03 9.39 -10.37
N ASN A 14 0.36 10.64 -10.59
CA ASN A 14 0.66 11.61 -9.52
C ASN A 14 -0.53 12.49 -9.14
N SER A 15 -1.63 12.44 -9.88
CA SER A 15 -2.85 13.19 -9.62
C SER A 15 -3.45 12.79 -8.28
N ARG A 16 -3.66 13.79 -7.43
CA ARG A 16 -4.30 13.60 -6.13
C ARG A 16 -5.70 12.99 -6.27
N LEU A 17 -6.53 13.56 -7.16
CA LEU A 17 -7.91 13.09 -7.37
C LEU A 17 -7.96 11.65 -7.86
N PHE A 18 -7.00 11.24 -8.70
CA PHE A 18 -6.89 9.85 -9.14
C PHE A 18 -6.54 8.92 -7.97
N LYS A 19 -5.57 9.30 -7.13
CA LYS A 19 -5.22 8.50 -5.95
C LYS A 19 -6.39 8.37 -4.98
N GLU A 20 -7.12 9.47 -4.75
CA GLU A 20 -8.32 9.48 -3.91
C GLU A 20 -9.39 8.51 -4.46
N SER A 21 -9.66 8.51 -5.77
CA SER A 21 -10.64 7.58 -6.36
C SER A 21 -10.20 6.12 -6.27
N VAL A 22 -8.92 5.83 -6.50
CA VAL A 22 -8.38 4.46 -6.36
C VAL A 22 -8.47 3.97 -4.92
N ILE A 23 -8.21 4.83 -3.94
CA ILE A 23 -8.37 4.49 -2.52
C ILE A 23 -9.84 4.24 -2.21
N GLU A 24 -10.76 5.12 -2.63
CA GLU A 24 -12.20 4.97 -2.41
C GLU A 24 -12.74 3.64 -2.94
N GLU A 25 -12.33 3.23 -4.14
CA GLU A 25 -12.70 1.95 -4.75
C GLU A 25 -12.24 0.72 -3.93
N ASN A 26 -11.15 0.84 -3.16
CA ASN A 26 -10.49 -0.28 -2.49
C ASN A 26 -10.44 -0.16 -0.97
N ILE A 27 -11.01 0.90 -0.39
CA ILE A 27 -10.88 1.18 1.05
C ILE A 27 -11.52 0.09 1.92
N ASN A 28 -12.49 -0.66 1.41
CA ASN A 28 -13.18 -1.72 2.15
C ASN A 28 -12.42 -3.08 2.16
N ASP A 29 -11.25 -3.16 1.51
CA ASP A 29 -10.40 -4.34 1.55
C ASP A 29 -9.60 -4.38 2.86
N LEU A 30 -9.90 -5.35 3.73
CA LEU A 30 -9.31 -5.44 5.07
C LEU A 30 -7.79 -5.67 5.03
N GLU A 31 -7.30 -6.49 4.11
CA GLU A 31 -5.85 -6.78 3.98
C GLU A 31 -5.10 -5.50 3.59
N PHE A 32 -5.70 -4.70 2.70
CA PHE A 32 -5.17 -3.39 2.33
C PHE A 32 -5.21 -2.39 3.50
N GLN A 33 -6.32 -2.31 4.24
CA GLN A 33 -6.46 -1.42 5.40
C GLN A 33 -5.42 -1.73 6.49
N GLU A 34 -5.27 -3.00 6.86
CA GLU A 34 -4.30 -3.42 7.86
C GLU A 34 -2.87 -3.09 7.42
N GLY A 35 -2.53 -3.35 6.15
CA GLY A 35 -1.24 -2.98 5.57
C GLY A 35 -0.95 -1.48 5.65
N LEU A 36 -1.94 -0.63 5.33
CA LEU A 36 -1.82 0.82 5.46
C LEU A 36 -1.66 1.26 6.91
N SER A 37 -2.42 0.68 7.84
CA SER A 37 -2.32 1.00 9.27
C SER A 37 -0.92 0.68 9.80
N MET A 38 -0.35 -0.48 9.47
CA MET A 38 1.00 -0.84 9.90
C MET A 38 2.10 0.02 9.26
N CYS A 39 1.85 0.58 8.07
CA CYS A 39 2.81 1.41 7.35
C CYS A 39 2.80 2.88 7.79
N LEU A 40 1.62 3.42 8.09
CA LEU A 40 1.40 4.84 8.34
C LEU A 40 1.28 5.20 9.83
N ASP A 41 1.01 4.22 10.70
CA ASP A 41 1.00 4.44 12.14
C ASP A 41 2.42 4.54 12.68
N ALA A 42 2.79 5.72 13.17
CA ALA A 42 4.12 6.00 13.71
C ALA A 42 4.45 5.22 14.99
N LEU A 43 3.45 4.64 15.67
CA LEU A 43 3.64 3.81 16.85
C LEU A 43 3.95 2.34 16.51
N VAL A 44 3.69 1.92 15.26
CA VAL A 44 3.98 0.57 14.79
C VAL A 44 5.40 0.54 14.23
N THR A 45 6.25 -0.35 14.77
CA THR A 45 7.64 -0.52 14.30
C THR A 45 7.96 -1.99 14.09
N PHE A 46 8.76 -2.29 13.07
CA PHE A 46 9.15 -3.66 12.72
C PHE A 46 10.52 -4.08 13.30
N GLY A 47 11.22 -3.18 14.00
CA GLY A 47 12.55 -3.45 14.56
C GLY A 47 13.66 -3.71 13.52
N VAL A 48 13.37 -3.54 12.23
CA VAL A 48 14.30 -3.75 11.12
C VAL A 48 14.26 -2.56 10.17
N LYS A 49 15.44 -2.10 9.75
CA LYS A 49 15.59 -0.94 8.83
C LYS A 49 15.90 -1.34 7.39
N GLN A 50 16.68 -2.40 7.18
CA GLN A 50 16.98 -2.92 5.84
C GLN A 50 16.09 -4.12 5.54
N VAL A 51 15.28 -3.99 4.51
CA VAL A 51 14.45 -5.07 3.98
C VAL A 51 15.04 -5.51 2.64
N PRO A 52 15.42 -6.79 2.47
CA PRO A 52 15.95 -7.29 1.20
C PRO A 52 14.86 -7.23 0.11
N LYS A 53 15.27 -6.95 -1.13
CA LYS A 53 14.38 -7.00 -2.29
C LYS A 53 14.32 -8.43 -2.82
N SER A 54 13.14 -8.83 -3.28
CA SER A 54 12.93 -10.09 -4.01
C SER A 54 12.98 -9.81 -5.51
N ASP A 55 13.73 -10.64 -6.26
CA ASP A 55 13.72 -10.62 -7.72
C ASP A 55 12.51 -11.36 -8.33
N LYS A 56 11.74 -12.05 -7.49
CA LYS A 56 10.48 -12.69 -7.91
C LYS A 56 9.35 -11.68 -7.81
N ASN A 57 8.63 -11.50 -8.91
CA ASN A 57 7.37 -10.78 -8.95
C ASN A 57 6.29 -11.59 -8.21
N GLY A 58 5.51 -10.91 -7.36
CA GLY A 58 4.41 -11.50 -6.57
C GLY A 58 3.12 -11.70 -7.35
#